data_AF-A0A443RWA4-F1
#
_entry.id   AF-A0A443RWA4-F1
#
_cell.length_a   1.000
_cell.length_b   1.000
_cell.length_c   1.000
_cell.angle_alpha   90.00
_cell.angle_beta   90.00
_cell.angle_gamma   90.00
#
_symmetry.space_group_name_H-M   'P 1'
#
loop_
_entity.id
_entity.type
_entity.pdbx_description
1 polymer ?
#
loop_
_entity_poly.entity_id
_entity_poly.type
_entity_poly.pdbx_seq_one_letter_code
_entity_poly.pdbx_strand_id
1 'polypeptide(L)'
;MSSSSVRRHHHLQQTAQRSQSASQSASGRTPESGLRSFFYVFSYQSENSGFTQRLGCHHGEELAYVFGAPLAADLLGRSIGHFSINSSKQEVTLSEA
;
A
#
# COMPACT_ATOMS: atom_id res chain seq x y z
N MET A 1 -2.26 -55.30 5.54
CA MET A 1 -0.97 -54.75 5.08
C MET A 1 -1.04 -53.25 5.25
N SER A 2 -0.49 -52.74 6.35
CA SER A 2 -0.33 -51.30 6.56
C SER A 2 0.65 -50.73 5.56
N SER A 3 0.33 -49.58 4.97
CA SER A 3 1.32 -48.73 4.34
C SER A 3 1.07 -47.31 4.80
N SER A 4 1.85 -46.94 5.81
CA SER A 4 2.06 -45.57 6.25
C SER A 4 2.71 -44.77 5.11
N SER A 5 2.22 -43.56 4.85
CA SER A 5 3.05 -42.55 4.20
C SER A 5 2.75 -41.18 4.81
N VAL A 6 3.68 -40.78 5.67
CA VAL A 6 3.81 -39.47 6.29
C VAL A 6 4.36 -38.51 5.25
N ARG A 7 3.65 -37.41 4.94
CA ARG A 7 4.24 -36.23 4.30
C ARG A 7 3.83 -34.95 5.02
N ARG A 8 4.79 -34.52 5.85
CA ARG A 8 5.15 -33.19 6.33
C ARG A 8 4.24 -32.02 5.93
N HIS A 9 3.70 -31.40 6.98
CA HIS A 9 3.55 -29.97 7.20
C HIS A 9 4.35 -29.06 6.25
N HIS A 10 3.66 -28.10 5.62
CA HIS A 10 4.14 -26.71 5.63
C HIS A 10 2.96 -25.75 5.72
N HIS A 11 2.88 -25.12 6.88
CA HIS A 11 1.97 -24.07 7.28
C HIS A 11 2.42 -22.77 6.62
N LEU A 12 1.75 -22.33 5.55
CA LEU A 12 1.85 -20.93 5.08
C LEU A 12 0.70 -20.16 5.72
N GLN A 13 1.00 -19.55 6.86
CA GLN A 13 0.17 -18.55 7.49
C GLN A 13 0.18 -17.32 6.58
N GLN A 14 -0.88 -17.14 5.80
CA GLN A 14 -1.13 -15.89 5.12
C GLN A 14 -1.42 -14.87 6.23
N THR A 15 -0.39 -14.12 6.61
CA THR A 15 -0.51 -12.99 7.52
C THR A 15 -1.37 -11.95 6.82
N ALA A 16 -2.69 -12.08 7.02
CA ALA A 16 -3.62 -10.99 6.87
C ALA A 16 -3.15 -9.87 7.79
N GLN A 17 -2.40 -8.91 7.24
CA GLN A 17 -2.10 -7.67 7.93
C GLN A 17 -3.40 -6.85 7.99
N ARG A 18 -4.21 -7.23 8.97
CA ARG A 18 -5.22 -6.41 9.60
C ARG A 18 -4.48 -5.28 10.33
N SER A 19 -4.37 -4.14 9.66
CA SER A 19 -4.05 -2.86 10.30
C SER A 19 -5.34 -2.04 10.24
N GLN A 20 -6.25 -2.31 11.17
CA GLN A 20 -6.46 -1.50 12.37
C GLN A 20 -7.17 -0.18 12.06
N SER A 21 -8.48 -0.24 12.27
CA SER A 21 -9.38 0.87 12.54
C SER A 21 -8.75 1.88 13.50
N ALA A 22 -8.57 3.12 13.03
CA ALA A 22 -8.40 4.26 13.90
C ALA A 22 -9.76 4.51 14.60
N SER A 23 -9.99 3.84 15.72
CA SER A 23 -11.01 4.26 16.67
C SER A 23 -10.56 5.60 17.24
N GLN A 24 -11.02 6.68 16.61
CA GLN A 24 -10.86 8.03 17.13
C GLN A 24 -11.60 8.09 18.47
N SER A 25 -10.86 8.09 19.57
CA SER A 25 -11.40 8.41 20.88
C SER A 25 -11.85 9.87 20.85
N ALA A 26 -13.15 10.07 20.61
CA ALA A 26 -13.83 11.35 20.73
C ALA A 26 -13.90 11.76 22.21
N SER A 27 -12.76 12.17 22.76
CA SER A 27 -12.70 12.95 23.99
C SER A 27 -12.70 14.41 23.58
N GLY A 28 -13.78 15.11 23.89
CA GLY A 28 -13.98 16.52 23.55
C GLY A 28 -12.81 17.36 24.06
N ARG A 29 -11.92 17.76 23.15
CA ARG A 29 -11.00 18.88 23.35
C ARG A 29 -11.50 20.04 22.51
N THR A 30 -11.79 21.13 23.19
CA THR A 30 -11.94 22.46 22.61
C THR A 30 -10.81 22.73 21.61
N PRO A 31 -11.06 23.46 20.50
CA PRO A 31 -10.03 23.77 19.54
C PRO A 31 -9.09 24.82 20.14
N GLU A 32 -8.14 24.37 20.95
CA GLU A 32 -6.87 25.05 21.09
C GLU A 32 -6.34 25.22 19.66
N SER A 33 -6.17 26.46 19.22
CA SER A 33 -5.74 26.87 17.87
C SER A 33 -4.27 26.51 17.58
N GLY A 34 -3.76 25.45 18.22
CA GLY A 34 -2.49 24.85 17.92
C GLY A 34 -2.51 24.21 16.53
N LEU A 35 -1.41 24.40 15.80
CA LEU A 35 -1.21 23.82 14.48
C LEU A 35 -1.41 22.30 14.54
N ARG A 36 -2.23 21.77 13.63
CA ARG A 36 -2.39 20.32 13.46
C ARG A 36 -1.18 19.80 12.70
N SER A 37 -0.47 18.87 13.32
CA SER A 37 0.71 18.22 12.74
C SER A 37 0.38 16.76 12.43
N PHE A 38 0.74 16.31 11.24
CA PHE A 38 0.57 14.93 10.78
C PHE A 38 1.92 14.39 10.32
N PHE A 39 2.12 13.08 10.48
CA PHE A 39 3.34 12.38 10.08
C PHE A 39 2.95 11.12 9.32
N TYR A 40 3.70 10.80 8.26
CA TYR A 40 3.47 9.60 7.45
C TYR A 40 4.80 8.93 7.09
N VAL A 41 4.72 7.63 6.81
CA VAL A 41 5.82 6.83 6.25
C VAL A 41 5.27 6.09 5.06
N PHE A 42 5.80 6.38 3.88
CA PHE A 42 5.46 5.67 2.66
C PHE A 42 6.34 4.42 2.54
N SER A 43 5.73 3.25 2.36
CA SER A 43 6.42 1.95 2.37
C SER A 43 5.97 0.98 1.27
N TYR A 44 5.15 1.45 0.34
CA TYR A 44 4.77 0.67 -0.84
C TYR A 44 5.80 0.86 -1.96
N GLN A 45 6.42 -0.23 -2.41
CA GLN A 45 7.34 -0.22 -3.56
C GLN A 45 6.60 -0.75 -4.77
N SER A 46 6.61 -0.02 -5.89
CA SER A 46 5.90 -0.46 -7.08
C SER A 46 6.52 -1.74 -7.63
N GLU A 47 5.66 -2.71 -7.98
CA GLU A 47 6.07 -3.96 -8.64
C GLU A 47 6.80 -3.68 -9.95
N ASN A 48 6.49 -2.54 -10.59
CA ASN A 48 7.01 -2.16 -11.88
C ASN A 48 8.12 -1.09 -11.83
N SER A 49 8.69 -0.85 -10.63
CA SER A 49 9.76 0.13 -10.38
C SER A 49 11.10 -0.24 -11.03
N GLY A 50 11.30 -1.51 -11.41
CA GLY A 50 12.56 -2.00 -11.99
C GLY A 50 13.73 -2.12 -10.99
N PHE A 51 13.48 -1.81 -9.71
CA PHE A 51 14.46 -1.92 -8.64
C PHE A 51 14.31 -3.23 -7.86
N THR A 52 15.37 -3.65 -7.18
CA THR A 52 15.32 -4.82 -6.30
C THR A 52 14.45 -4.52 -5.07
N GLN A 53 13.55 -5.45 -4.74
CA GLN A 53 12.61 -5.29 -3.63
C GLN A 53 13.24 -5.12 -2.24
N ARG A 54 14.52 -5.48 -2.09
CA ARG A 54 15.29 -5.28 -0.85
C ARG A 54 15.70 -3.83 -0.60
N LEU A 55 15.58 -2.95 -1.59
CA LEU A 55 15.92 -1.53 -1.45
C LEU A 55 14.78 -0.73 -0.81
N GLY A 56 13.57 -1.30 -0.75
CA GLY A 56 12.39 -0.60 -0.26
C GLY A 56 11.93 0.49 -1.24
N CYS A 57 11.16 1.44 -0.71
CA CYS A 57 10.63 2.54 -1.50
C CYS A 57 11.71 3.57 -1.80
N HIS A 58 11.81 3.93 -3.07
CA HIS A 58 12.63 5.02 -3.55
C HIS A 58 11.95 6.35 -3.34
N HIS A 59 12.76 7.39 -3.16
CA HIS A 59 12.28 8.75 -3.03
C HIS A 59 11.46 9.16 -4.26
N GLY A 60 10.26 9.70 -4.04
CA GLY A 60 9.38 10.18 -5.10
C GLY A 60 8.42 9.12 -5.65
N GLU A 61 8.52 7.85 -5.23
CA GLU A 61 7.53 6.83 -5.61
C GLU A 61 6.13 7.17 -5.08
N GLU A 62 6.03 7.87 -3.94
CA GLU A 62 4.76 8.29 -3.37
C GLU A 62 3.98 9.25 -4.28
N LEU A 63 4.69 10.01 -5.13
CA LEU A 63 4.09 11.05 -5.95
C LEU A 63 3.08 10.49 -6.97
N ALA A 64 3.36 9.31 -7.53
CA ALA A 64 2.45 8.67 -8.47
C ALA A 64 1.06 8.43 -7.84
N TYR A 65 1.03 8.04 -6.57
CA TYR A 65 -0.21 7.76 -5.84
C TYR A 65 -0.90 9.04 -5.37
N VAL A 66 -0.14 10.02 -4.87
CA VAL A 66 -0.67 11.33 -4.44
C VAL A 66 -1.31 12.09 -5.61
N PHE A 67 -0.75 11.97 -6.82
CA PHE A 67 -1.31 12.58 -8.02
C PHE A 67 -2.34 11.71 -8.77
N GLY A 68 -2.62 10.50 -8.27
CA GLY A 68 -3.61 9.60 -8.85
C GLY A 68 -3.23 9.01 -10.21
N ALA A 69 -1.93 8.77 -10.46
CA ALA A 69 -1.48 8.15 -11.71
C ALA A 69 -2.10 6.76 -11.94
N PRO A 70 -2.17 5.85 -10.94
CA PRO A 70 -2.88 4.58 -11.08
C PRO A 70 -4.36 4.74 -11.43
N LEU A 71 -5.04 5.75 -10.86
CA LEU A 71 -6.45 6.04 -11.16
C LEU A 71 -6.63 6.56 -12.59
N ALA A 72 -5.72 7.41 -13.07
CA ALA A 72 -5.75 7.88 -14.45
C ALA A 72 -5.47 6.75 -15.44
N ALA A 73 -4.55 5.85 -15.10
CA ALA A 73 -4.28 4.66 -15.91
C ALA A 73 -5.49 3.72 -15.97
N ASP A 74 -6.17 3.47 -14.84
CA ASP A 74 -7.32 2.55 -14.75
C ASP A 74 -8.60 3.16 -15.36
N LEU A 75 -8.94 4.40 -15.00
CA LEU A 75 -10.19 5.04 -15.42
C LEU A 75 -10.12 5.67 -16.81
N LEU A 76 -8.97 6.23 -17.19
CA LEU A 76 -8.82 6.98 -18.45
C LEU A 76 -7.95 6.26 -19.48
N GLY A 77 -7.36 5.11 -19.13
CA GLY A 77 -6.50 4.34 -20.02
C GLY A 77 -5.25 5.10 -20.48
N ARG A 78 -4.83 6.15 -19.77
CA ARG A 78 -3.72 7.03 -20.18
C ARG A 78 -2.80 7.35 -19.02
N SER A 79 -1.51 7.53 -19.32
CA SER A 79 -0.55 8.10 -18.37
C SER A 79 -0.84 9.58 -18.13
N ILE A 80 -0.58 10.02 -16.90
CA ILE A 80 -0.39 11.43 -16.58
C ILE A 80 1.12 11.73 -16.47
N GLY A 81 1.62 12.64 -17.31
CA GLY A 81 3.02 13.04 -17.28
C GLY A 81 3.98 11.89 -17.63
N HIS A 82 4.90 11.59 -16.71
CA HIS A 82 5.93 10.54 -16.88
C HIS A 82 5.63 9.28 -16.05
N PHE A 83 4.46 9.19 -15.42
CA PHE A 83 4.11 8.06 -14.58
C PHE A 83 3.74 6.83 -15.41
N SER A 84 4.06 5.64 -14.89
CA SER A 84 3.78 4.40 -15.59
C SER A 84 2.28 4.12 -15.69
N ILE A 85 1.87 3.38 -16.73
CA ILE A 85 0.47 3.01 -17.00
C ILE A 85 0.14 1.64 -16.39
N ASN A 86 1.15 0.81 -16.13
CA ASN A 86 0.95 -0.55 -15.64
C ASN A 86 0.84 -0.61 -14.12
N SER A 87 -0.27 -0.07 -13.60
CA SER A 87 -0.58 -0.11 -12.19
C SER A 87 -1.39 -1.35 -11.80
N SER A 88 -1.09 -1.93 -10.65
CA SER A 88 -1.85 -3.03 -10.05
C SER A 88 -3.12 -2.53 -9.35
N LYS A 89 -4.04 -3.44 -9.03
CA LYS A 89 -5.25 -3.09 -8.25
C LYS A 89 -4.92 -2.53 -6.87
N GLN A 90 -3.81 -2.96 -6.28
CA GLN A 90 -3.37 -2.44 -4.97
C GLN A 90 -2.92 -0.98 -5.10
N GLU A 91 -2.30 -0.62 -6.21
CA GLU A 91 -1.83 0.73 -6.52
C GLU A 91 -2.99 1.70 -6.77
N VAL A 92 -4.08 1.21 -7.38
CA VAL A 92 -5.33 1.96 -7.51
C VAL A 92 -5.89 2.28 -6.13
N THR A 93 -6.09 1.28 -5.28
CA THR A 93 -6.60 1.49 -3.91
C THR A 93 -5.68 2.38 -3.06
N LEU A 94 -4.36 2.26 -3.21
CA LEU A 94 -3.41 3.12 -2.51
C LEU A 94 -3.53 4.60 -2.93
N SER A 95 -3.92 4.86 -4.18
CA SER A 95 -4.15 6.21 -4.68
C SER A 95 -5.50 6.81 -4.24
N GLU A 96 -6.44 5.96 -3.80
CA GLU A 96 -7.75 6.40 -3.29
C GLU A 96 -7.73 6.73 -1.79
N ALA A 97 -6.73 6.22 -1.06
CA ALA A 97 -6.60 6.33 0.40
C ALA A 97 -6.26 7.75 0.87
#